data_AF-A0A2A2Q1C1-F1
#
_entry.id   AF-A0A2A2Q1C1-F1
#
_cell.length_a   1.000
_cell.length_b   1.000
_cell.length_c   1.000
_cell.angle_alpha   90.00
_cell.angle_beta   90.00
_cell.angle_gamma   90.00
#
_symmetry.space_group_name_H-M   'P 1'
#
loop_
_entity.id
_entity.type
_entity.pdbx_description
1 polymer ?
#
loop_
_entity_poly.entity_id
_entity_poly.type
_entity_poly.pdbx_seq_one_letter_code
_entity_poly.pdbx_strand_id
1 'polypeptide(L)'
;MKTTFDLPPELVRELKLRAVHEGRKLKDVAADLLKRGLDAPETTAKPRTTKPKIQIQSNGLPVVRCAANAPAKRMTADELLALEREALAGEDLQRLGHAL
;
A
#
# COMPACT_ATOMS: atom_id res chain seq x y z
N MET A 1 -1.33 -8.13 34.72
CA MET A 1 -0.27 -7.41 35.45
C MET A 1 -0.32 -5.93 35.09
N LYS A 2 0.09 -5.01 35.96
CA LYS A 2 0.17 -3.57 35.64
C LYS A 2 1.57 -3.26 35.11
N THR A 3 1.64 -2.64 33.94
CA THR A 3 2.89 -2.28 33.27
C THR A 3 2.86 -0.79 32.92
N THR A 4 4.03 -0.15 32.96
CA THR A 4 4.18 1.26 32.60
C THR A 4 5.02 1.32 31.32
N PHE A 5 4.52 2.02 30.30
CA PHE A 5 5.21 2.26 29.04
C PHE A 5 5.42 3.75 28.86
N ASP A 6 6.63 4.14 28.48
CA ASP A 6 6.90 5.48 28.00
C ASP A 6 6.54 5.54 26.51
N LEU A 7 5.65 6.46 26.15
CA LEU A 7 5.13 6.59 24.79
C LEU A 7 5.25 8.05 24.35
N PRO A 8 5.67 8.30 23.09
CA PRO A 8 5.62 9.63 22.51
C PRO A 8 4.24 10.28 22.67
N PRO A 9 4.18 11.59 22.96
CA PRO A 9 2.92 12.28 23.26
C PRO A 9 1.90 12.20 22.12
N GLU A 10 2.37 12.18 20.87
CA GLU A 10 1.53 12.04 19.68
C GLU A 10 0.80 10.68 19.66
N LEU A 11 1.48 9.58 20.01
CA LEU A 11 0.86 8.25 20.05
C LEU A 11 -0.18 8.16 21.16
N VAL A 12 0.08 8.79 22.32
CA VAL A 12 -0.89 8.85 23.42
C VAL A 12 -2.13 9.63 22.97
N ARG A 13 -1.96 10.72 22.21
CA ARG A 13 -3.07 11.51 21.65
C ARG A 13 -3.92 10.68 20.69
N GLU A 14 -3.29 9.99 19.74
CA GLU A 14 -3.99 9.13 18.78
C GLU A 14 -4.75 8.00 19.47
N LEU A 15 -4.13 7.35 20.46
CA LEU A 15 -4.75 6.27 21.22
C LEU A 15 -6.01 6.74 21.97
N LYS A 16 -5.96 7.96 22.54
CA LYS A 16 -7.12 8.60 23.19
C LYS A 16 -8.22 8.93 22.20
N LEU A 17 -7.89 9.53 21.05
CA LEU A 17 -8.86 9.83 20.00
C LEU A 17 -9.57 8.57 19.51
N ARG A 18 -8.80 7.49 19.29
CA ARG A 18 -9.35 6.20 18.87
C ARG A 18 -10.29 5.60 19.92
N ALA A 19 -9.91 5.67 21.20
CA ALA A 19 -10.76 5.22 22.31
C ALA A 19 -12.08 5.99 22.39
N VAL A 20 -12.05 7.31 22.15
CA VAL A 20 -13.26 8.15 22.08
C VAL A 20 -14.13 7.76 20.88
N HIS A 21 -13.53 7.64 19.69
CA HIS A 21 -14.28 7.28 18.47
C HIS A 21 -14.91 5.90 18.55
N GLU A 22 -14.24 4.93 19.16
CA GLU A 22 -14.76 3.57 19.31
C GLU A 22 -15.69 3.42 20.54
N GLY A 23 -15.80 4.44 21.40
CA GLY A 23 -16.57 4.36 22.64
C GLY A 23 -15.99 3.34 23.64
N ARG A 24 -14.69 3.06 23.57
CA ARG A 24 -13.99 2.02 24.35
C ARG A 24 -13.03 2.63 25.36
N LYS A 25 -12.64 1.85 26.38
CA LYS A 25 -11.62 2.30 27.33
C LYS A 25 -10.24 2.26 26.69
N LEU A 26 -9.41 3.25 27.01
CA LEU A 26 -8.03 3.38 26.48
C LEU A 26 -7.20 2.11 26.66
N LYS A 27 -7.33 1.44 27.81
CA LYS A 27 -6.61 0.20 28.12
C LYS A 27 -6.99 -0.98 27.21
N ASP A 28 -8.25 -1.03 26.76
CA ASP A 28 -8.75 -2.12 25.94
C ASP A 28 -8.28 -1.92 24.48
N VAL A 29 -8.34 -0.67 24.00
CA VAL A 29 -7.76 -0.27 22.70
C VAL A 29 -6.25 -0.50 22.68
N ALA A 30 -5.54 -0.12 23.75
CA ALA A 30 -4.11 -0.36 23.87
C ALA A 30 -3.77 -1.86 23.82
N ALA A 31 -4.50 -2.68 24.58
CA ALA A 31 -4.29 -4.13 24.61
C ALA A 31 -4.54 -4.78 23.24
N ASP A 32 -5.60 -4.38 22.54
CA ASP A 32 -5.92 -4.92 21.22
C ASP A 32 -4.87 -4.53 20.18
N LEU A 33 -4.39 -3.28 20.19
CA LEU A 33 -3.33 -2.84 19.27
C LEU A 33 -2.01 -3.55 19.54
N LEU A 34 -1.66 -3.76 20.82
CA LEU A 34 -0.47 -4.53 21.19
C LEU A 34 -0.59 -5.99 20.74
N LYS A 35 -1.74 -6.64 20.95
CA LYS A 35 -1.96 -8.01 20.45
C LYS A 35 -1.80 -8.10 18.94
N ARG A 36 -2.45 -7.19 18.20
CA ARG A 36 -2.32 -7.13 16.72
C ARG A 36 -0.88 -6.91 16.27
N GLY A 37 -0.10 -6.11 17.00
CA GLY A 37 1.31 -5.88 16.71
C GLY A 37 2.19 -7.10 17.00
N LEU A 38 1.87 -7.87 18.04
CA LEU A 38 2.58 -9.11 18.39
C LEU A 38 2.20 -10.29 17.48
N ASP A 39 0.94 -10.36 17.04
CA ASP A 39 0.44 -11.36 16.10
C ASP A 39 0.77 -11.02 14.64
N ALA A 40 1.24 -9.79 14.38
CA ALA A 40 1.68 -9.41 13.06
C ALA A 40 2.89 -10.29 12.70
N PRO A 41 2.86 -11.00 11.54
CA PRO A 41 4.03 -11.73 11.09
C PRO A 41 5.20 -10.76 11.03
N GLU A 42 6.40 -11.17 11.48
CA GLU A 42 7.62 -10.37 11.33
C GLU A 42 7.78 -10.04 9.85
N THR A 43 7.29 -8.88 9.47
CA THR A 43 7.34 -8.43 8.11
C THR A 43 8.76 -7.91 7.91
N THR A 44 9.63 -8.85 7.54
CA THR A 44 10.78 -8.55 6.68
C THR A 44 10.32 -8.17 5.26
N ALA A 45 9.01 -8.05 5.04
CA ALA A 45 8.46 -7.39 3.88
C ALA A 45 8.74 -5.88 3.97
N LYS A 46 9.88 -5.45 3.44
CA LYS A 46 9.97 -4.17 2.73
C LYS A 46 8.63 -3.92 2.05
N PRO A 47 8.03 -2.72 2.14
CA PRO A 47 6.75 -2.45 1.50
C PRO A 47 6.87 -2.84 0.03
N ARG A 48 6.21 -3.95 -0.33
CA ARG A 48 6.17 -4.47 -1.69
C ARG A 48 5.09 -3.70 -2.45
N THR A 49 5.29 -2.39 -2.50
CA THR A 49 4.64 -1.44 -3.37
C THR A 49 5.67 -0.34 -3.62
N THR A 50 6.71 -0.64 -4.38
CA THR A 50 7.40 0.42 -5.10
C THR A 50 6.38 0.97 -6.10
N LYS A 51 5.55 1.93 -5.66
CA LYS A 51 4.84 2.80 -6.58
C LYS A 51 5.88 3.24 -7.62
N PRO A 52 5.59 3.11 -8.92
CA PRO A 52 6.59 3.46 -9.91
C PRO A 52 7.01 4.91 -9.69
N LYS A 53 8.31 5.15 -9.56
CA LYS A 53 8.83 6.49 -9.32
C LYS A 53 8.67 7.26 -10.63
N ILE A 54 7.80 8.27 -10.63
CA ILE A 54 7.71 9.25 -11.72
C ILE A 54 8.94 10.16 -11.59
N GLN A 55 9.73 10.25 -12.65
CA GLN A 55 10.89 11.14 -12.73
C GLN A 55 10.75 12.06 -13.94
N ILE A 56 10.92 13.36 -13.73
CA ILE A 56 11.02 14.32 -14.83
C ILE A 56 12.45 14.26 -15.38
N GLN A 57 12.58 13.96 -16.67
CA GLN A 57 13.88 13.95 -17.34
C GLN A 57 14.34 15.37 -17.71
N SER A 58 15.60 15.52 -18.11
CA SER A 58 16.17 16.79 -18.56
C SER A 58 15.46 17.39 -19.78
N ASN A 59 14.76 16.57 -20.58
CA ASN A 59 13.92 17.00 -21.69
C ASN A 59 12.48 17.41 -21.26
N GLY A 60 12.19 17.43 -19.96
CA GLY A 60 10.89 17.80 -19.41
C GLY A 60 9.83 16.68 -19.44
N LEU A 61 10.12 15.50 -19.99
CA LEU A 61 9.13 14.42 -20.07
C LEU A 61 9.10 13.59 -18.78
N PRO A 62 7.90 13.26 -18.25
CA PRO A 62 7.76 12.35 -17.12
C PRO A 62 8.02 10.91 -17.56
N VAL A 63 8.85 10.20 -16.81
CA VAL A 63 9.11 8.76 -17.00
C VAL A 63 8.71 7.99 -15.77
N VAL A 64 7.83 7.02 -15.97
CA VAL A 64 7.35 6.09 -14.96
C VAL A 64 8.32 4.92 -14.89
N ARG A 65 9.16 4.85 -13.85
CA ARG A 65 10.12 3.74 -13.71
C ARG A 65 9.47 2.52 -13.06
N CYS A 66 9.39 1.44 -13.82
CA CYS A 66 8.93 0.12 -13.36
C CYS A 66 10.00 -0.61 -12.53
N ALA A 67 9.58 -1.63 -11.78
CA ALA A 67 10.48 -2.50 -11.02
C ALA A 67 11.50 -3.20 -11.94
N ALA A 68 12.69 -3.46 -11.40
CA ALA A 68 13.80 -4.02 -12.17
C ALA A 68 13.50 -5.41 -12.77
N ASN A 69 12.57 -6.16 -12.18
CA ASN A 69 12.15 -7.50 -12.58
C ASN A 69 10.76 -7.53 -13.25
N ALA A 70 10.30 -6.40 -13.81
CA ALA A 70 9.01 -6.33 -14.49
C ALA A 70 8.93 -7.37 -15.64
N PRO A 71 7.82 -8.14 -15.76
CA PRO A 71 7.65 -9.15 -16.81
C PRO A 71 7.90 -8.60 -18.22
N ALA A 72 7.46 -7.37 -18.47
CA ALA A 72 7.65 -6.64 -19.73
C ALA A 72 9.11 -6.59 -20.23
N LYS A 73 10.12 -6.70 -19.34
CA LYS A 73 11.53 -6.73 -19.75
C LYS A 73 11.95 -7.99 -20.52
N ARG A 74 11.17 -9.07 -20.42
CA ARG A 74 11.45 -10.37 -21.04
C ARG A 74 10.48 -10.69 -22.18
N MET A 75 9.55 -9.79 -22.46
CA MET A 75 8.57 -9.95 -23.53
C MET A 75 9.14 -9.44 -24.85
N THR A 76 8.77 -10.11 -25.93
CA THR A 76 9.01 -9.66 -27.30
C THR A 76 8.13 -8.45 -27.63
N ALA A 77 8.43 -7.76 -28.74
CA ALA A 77 7.64 -6.62 -29.19
C ALA A 77 6.16 -7.01 -29.43
N ASP A 78 5.91 -8.16 -30.05
CA ASP A 78 4.55 -8.64 -30.34
C ASP A 78 3.78 -8.97 -29.06
N GLU A 79 4.44 -9.60 -28.08
CA GLU A 79 3.84 -9.88 -26.77
C GLU A 79 3.50 -8.58 -26.02
N LEU A 80 4.35 -7.55 -26.11
CA LEU A 80 4.08 -6.24 -25.51
C LEU A 80 2.87 -5.56 -26.16
N LEU A 81 2.77 -5.60 -27.49
CA LEU A 81 1.63 -5.05 -28.22
C LEU A 81 0.33 -5.80 -27.91
N ALA A 82 0.40 -7.12 -27.75
CA ALA A 82 -0.75 -7.93 -27.35
C ALA A 82 -1.24 -7.55 -25.95
N LEU A 83 -0.32 -7.41 -24.99
CA LEU A 83 -0.62 -7.00 -23.62
C LEU A 83 -1.25 -5.59 -23.57
N GLU A 84 -0.74 -4.65 -24.36
CA GLU A 84 -1.31 -3.30 -24.46
C GLU A 84 -2.76 -3.35 -24.95
N ARG A 85 -3.02 -4.09 -26.03
CA ARG A 85 -4.37 -4.22 -26.61
C ARG A 85 -5.35 -4.85 -25.62
N GLU A 86 -4.93 -5.90 -24.91
CA GLU A 86 -5.75 -6.55 -23.89
C GLU A 86 -6.10 -5.60 -22.75
N ALA A 87 -5.11 -4.86 -22.24
CA ALA A 87 -5.32 -3.89 -21.17
C ALA A 87 -6.28 -2.77 -21.59
N LEU A 88 -6.09 -2.20 -22.79
CA LEU A 88 -6.97 -1.15 -23.32
C LEU A 88 -8.40 -1.66 -23.50
N ALA A 89 -8.58 -2.84 -24.08
CA ALA A 89 -9.90 -3.44 -24.26
C ALA A 89 -10.61 -3.70 -22.92
N GLY A 90 -9.87 -4.15 -21.91
CA GLY A 90 -10.40 -4.34 -20.55
C GLY A 90 -10.85 -3.03 -19.91
N GLU A 91 -10.06 -1.96 -20.03
CA GLU A 91 -10.46 -0.63 -19.54
C GLU A 91 -11.70 -0.09 -20.26
N ASP A 92 -11.78 -0.27 -21.58
CA ASP A 92 -12.93 0.18 -22.36
C ASP A 92 -14.21 -0.54 -21.93
N LEU A 93 -14.15 -1.86 -21.72
CA LEU A 93 -15.28 -2.63 -21.19
C LEU A 93 -15.70 -2.14 -19.80
N GLN A 94 -14.73 -1.86 -18.93
CA GLN A 94 -15.00 -1.32 -17.60
C GLN A 94 -15.70 0.05 -17.66
N ARG A 95 -15.26 0.95 -18.56
CA ARG A 95 -15.87 2.27 -18.76
C ARG A 95 -17.29 2.19 -19.32
N LEU A 96 -17.58 1.15 -20.10
CA LEU A 96 -18.92 0.85 -20.59
C LEU A 96 -19.84 0.23 -19.53
N GLY A 97 -19.36 0.04 -18.30
CA GLY A 97 -20.15 -0.53 -17.21
C GLY A 97 -20.30 -2.05 -17.29
N HIS A 98 -19.57 -2.70 -18.20
CA HIS A 98 -19.46 -4.16 -18.24
C HIS A 98 -18.32 -4.59 -17.32
N ALA A 99 -18.57 -4.60 -16.02
CA ALA A 99 -17.65 -5.24 -15.08
C ALA A 99 -17.79 -6.77 -15.21
N LEU A 100 -16.66 -7.45 -15.42
CA LEU A 100 -16.50 -8.91 -15.31
C LEU A 100 -16.70 -9.37 -13.86
#